data_AF-A0A9E2XYS5-F1
#
_entry.id   AF-A0A9E2XYS5-F1
#
_cell.length_a   1.000
_cell.length_b   1.000
_cell.length_c   1.000
_cell.angle_alpha   90.00
_cell.angle_beta   90.00
_cell.angle_gamma   90.00
#
_symmetry.space_group_name_H-M   'P 1'
#
loop_
_entity.id
_entity.type
_entity.pdbx_description
1 polymer ?
#
loop_
_entity_poly.entity_id
_entity_poly.type
_entity_poly.pdbx_seq_one_letter_code
_entity_poly.pdbx_strand_id
1 'polypeptide(L)' 'MARQKIELAPEEAEELSRRARATTVSVRDRRRAEIIVLSAQGLTQQRIAEQLGISRVAVNRWVGRFA' A
#
# COMPACT_ATOMS: atom_id res chain seq x y z
N MET A 1 -5.90 -18.49 -1.26
CA MET A 1 -6.04 -17.02 -1.08
C MET A 1 -5.05 -16.38 -2.04
N ALA A 2 -5.53 -15.79 -3.14
CA ALA A 2 -4.68 -15.28 -4.20
C ALA A 2 -3.72 -14.20 -3.68
N ARG A 3 -2.43 -14.39 -3.91
CA ARG A 3 -1.40 -13.36 -3.72
C ARG A 3 -1.60 -12.37 -4.87
N GLN A 4 -2.47 -11.37 -4.69
CA GLN A 4 -2.50 -10.25 -5.63
C GLN A 4 -1.17 -9.52 -5.49
N LYS A 5 -0.28 -9.81 -6.43
CA LYS A 5 1.01 -9.15 -6.55
C LYS A 5 0.73 -7.87 -7.31
N ILE A 6 0.85 -6.73 -6.65
CA ILE A 6 0.77 -5.44 -7.33
C ILE A 6 2.09 -5.29 -8.07
N GLU A 7 2.03 -5.40 -9.40
CA GLU A 7 3.18 -5.11 -10.26
C GLU A 7 3.14 -3.62 -10.58
N LEU A 8 3.87 -2.85 -9.77
CA LEU A 8 4.07 -1.42 -10.01
C LEU A 8 5.26 -1.25 -10.94
N ALA A 9 5.15 -0.32 -11.89
CA ALA A 9 6.34 0.18 -12.56
C ALA A 9 7.29 0.83 -11.53
N PRO A 10 8.61 0.80 -11.75
CA PRO A 10 9.57 1.41 -10.83
C PRO A 10 9.29 2.90 -10.58
N GLU A 11 8.83 3.62 -11.61
CA GLU A 11 8.44 5.03 -11.54
C GLU A 11 7.22 5.25 -10.63
N GLU A 12 6.21 4.38 -10.73
CA GLU A 12 5.01 4.43 -9.89
C GLU A 12 5.33 4.08 -8.44
N ALA A 13 6.19 3.08 -8.23
CA ALA A 13 6.67 2.70 -6.89
C ALA A 13 7.44 3.86 -6.24
N GLU A 14 8.27 4.58 -7.00
CA GLU A 14 9.02 5.73 -6.50
C GLU A 14 8.09 6.89 -6.13
N GLU A 15 7.13 7.24 -6.99
CA GLU A 15 6.15 8.29 -6.73
C GLU A 15 5.24 7.95 -5.54
N LEU A 16 4.82 6.69 -5.38
CA LEU A 16 4.08 6.22 -4.21
C LEU A 16 4.93 6.27 -2.94
N SER A 17 6.20 5.88 -3.01
CA SER A 17 7.13 5.99 -1.88
C SER A 17 7.34 7.45 -1.46
N ARG A 18 7.45 8.37 -2.43
CA ARG A 18 7.51 9.81 -2.20
C ARG A 18 6.25 10.32 -1.49
N ARG A 19 5.07 9.91 -1.96
CA ARG A 19 3.78 10.27 -1.33
C ARG A 19 3.62 9.68 0.07
N ALA A 20 4.11 8.46 0.29
CA ALA A 20 4.11 7.82 1.62
C ALA A 20 5.00 8.57 2.62
N ARG A 21 6.06 9.25 2.16
CA ARG A 21 6.95 10.06 2.99
C ARG A 21 6.54 11.52 3.09
N ALA A 22 5.68 12.00 2.18
CA ALA A 22 5.23 13.38 2.17
C ALA A 22 4.41 13.71 3.43
N THR A 23 4.72 14.86 4.03
CA THR A 23 4.00 15.41 5.20
C THR A 23 2.89 16.37 4.80
N THR A 24 2.88 16.81 3.55
CA THR A 24 1.90 17.74 2.97
C THR A 24 0.66 17.06 2.40
N VAL A 25 0.69 15.73 2.24
CA VAL A 25 -0.47 14.96 1.75
C VAL A 25 -1.39 14.59 2.91
N SER A 26 -2.66 14.30 2.59
CA SER A 26 -3.60 13.83 3.59
C SER A 26 -3.08 12.53 4.24
N VAL A 27 -3.31 12.36 5.55
CA VAL A 27 -2.94 11.12 6.27
C VAL A 27 -3.54 9.88 5.59
N ARG A 28 -4.72 10.02 4.98
CA ARG A 28 -5.35 8.95 4.20
C ARG A 28 -4.55 8.60 2.96
N ASP A 29 -4.10 9.58 2.18
CA ASP A 29 -3.32 9.32 0.98
C ASP A 29 -1.92 8.78 1.30
N ARG A 30 -1.31 9.29 2.37
CA ARG A 30 -0.06 8.75 2.88
C ARG A 30 -0.18 7.26 3.20
N ARG A 31 -1.22 6.88 3.97
CA ARG A 31 -1.50 5.49 4.34
C ARG A 31 -1.81 4.61 3.14
N ARG A 32 -2.55 5.13 2.15
CA ARG A 32 -2.83 4.40 0.91
C ARG A 32 -1.54 4.09 0.16
N ALA A 33 -0.68 5.08 0.00
CA ALA A 33 0.61 4.90 -0.65
C ALA A 33 1.48 3.88 0.09
N GLU A 34 1.53 3.94 1.43
CA GLU A 34 2.20 2.96 2.29
C GLU A 34 1.69 1.53 2.06
N ILE A 35 0.37 1.33 1.98
CA ILE A 35 -0.24 0.00 1.72
C ILE A 35 0.24 -0.57 0.39
N ILE A 36 0.19 0.23 -0.68
CA ILE A 36 0.50 -0.21 -2.04
C ILE A 36 1.99 -0.51 -2.17
N VAL A 37 2.86 0.34 -1.62
CA VAL A 37 4.31 0.13 -1.59
C VAL A 37 4.67 -1.16 -0.85
N LEU A 38 4.10 -1.39 0.33
CA LEU A 38 4.37 -2.62 1.11
C LEU A 38 3.83 -3.87 0.39
N SER A 39 2.68 -3.76 -0.27
CA SER A 39 2.11 -4.86 -1.05
C SER A 39 2.97 -5.20 -2.27
N ALA A 40 3.53 -4.20 -2.95
CA ALA A 40 4.46 -4.39 -4.06
C ALA A 40 5.81 -4.99 -3.61
N GLN A 41 6.26 -4.69 -2.38
CA GLN A 41 7.41 -5.36 -1.75
C GLN A 41 7.12 -6.84 -1.40
N GLY A 42 5.89 -7.31 -1.61
CA GLY A 42 5.51 -8.70 -1.41
C GLY A 42 5.09 -9.05 0.02
N LEU A 43 4.89 -8.04 0.89
CA LEU A 43 4.32 -8.25 2.22
C LEU A 43 2.88 -8.75 2.11
N THR A 44 2.49 -9.59 3.07
CA THR A 44 1.10 -10.02 3.15
C THR A 44 0.22 -8.90 3.68
N GLN A 45 -1.03 -8.85 3.22
CA GLN A 45 -1.98 -7.85 3.67
C GLN A 45 -2.24 -7.87 5.17
N GLN A 46 -2.06 -9.03 5.81
CA GLN A 46 -2.11 -9.15 7.26
C GLN A 46 -0.95 -8.41 7.93
N ARG A 47 0.29 -8.59 7.44
CA ARG A 47 1.46 -7.88 7.99
C ARG A 47 1.36 -6.37 7.78
N ILE A 48 0.85 -5.95 6.62
CA ILE A 48 0.59 -4.53 6.34
C ILE A 48 -0.46 -3.96 7.32
N ALA A 49 -1.54 -4.71 7.57
CA ALA A 49 -2.57 -4.33 8.51
C ALA A 49 -2.04 -4.18 9.95
N GLU A 50 -1.22 -5.13 10.40
CA GLU A 50 -0.54 -5.10 11.70
C GLU A 50 0.42 -3.90 11.81
N GLN A 51 1.25 -3.65 10.79
CA GLN A 51 2.22 -2.56 10.79
C GLN A 51 1.57 -1.17 10.75
N LEU A 52 0.44 -1.04 10.05
CA LEU A 52 -0.29 0.23 9.92
C LEU A 52 -1.38 0.41 10.99
N GLY A 53 -1.63 -0.60 11.82
CA GLY A 53 -2.69 -0.58 12.84
C GLY A 53 -4.10 -0.47 12.27
N ILE A 54 -4.35 -1.04 11.09
CA ILE A 54 -5.66 -1.00 10.41
C ILE A 54 -6.18 -2.42 10.15
N SER A 55 -7.44 -2.54 9.73
CA SER A 55 -8.01 -3.85 9.40
C SER A 55 -7.49 -4.39 8.07
N ARG A 56 -7.31 -5.73 7.98
CA ARG A 56 -6.97 -6.43 6.73
C ARG A 56 -7.97 -6.17 5.60
N VAL A 57 -9.23 -5.92 5.95
CA VAL A 57 -10.28 -5.57 4.98
C VAL A 57 -10.02 -4.19 4.37
N ALA A 58 -9.56 -3.22 5.16
CA ALA A 58 -9.16 -1.91 4.65
C ALA A 58 -7.99 -2.02 3.68
N VAL A 59 -7.00 -2.86 3.99
CA VAL A 59 -5.86 -3.16 3.09
C VAL A 59 -6.36 -3.79 1.78
N ASN A 60 -7.20 -4.82 1.85
CA ASN A 60 -7.79 -5.48 0.67
C ASN A 60 -8.54 -4.53 -0.26
N ARG A 61 -9.32 -3.61 0.33
CA ARG A 61 -10.05 -2.60 -0.46
C ARG A 61 -9.11 -1.70 -1.27
N TRP A 62 -7.91 -1.43 -0.77
CA TRP A 62 -6.92 -0.63 -1.49
C TRP A 62 -6.14 -1.47 -2.51
N VAL A 63 -5.66 -2.64 -2.11
CA VAL A 63 -4.94 -3.55 -3.02
C VAL A 63 -5.81 -3.91 -4.22
N GLY A 64 -7.07 -4.28 -4.01
CA GLY A 64 -8.00 -4.62 -5.10
C GLY A 64 -8.44 -3.44 -5.97
N ARG A 65 -8.02 -2.20 -5.66
CA ARG A 65 -8.19 -1.05 -6.58
C ARG A 65 -7.00 -0.81 -7.49
N PHE A 66 -5.85 -1.39 -7.16
CA PHE A 66 -4.59 -1.26 -7.90
C PHE A 66 -4.20 -2.53 -8.64
N ALA A 67 -4.77 -3.69 -8.27
CA ALA A 67 -4.57 -4.99 -8.90
C ALA A 67 -5.66 -5.31 -9.93
#